data_AF-A0A2A2XVY1-F1
#
_entry.id   AF-A0A2A2XVY1-F1
#
_cell.length_a   1.000
_cell.length_b   1.000
_cell.length_c   1.000
_cell.angle_alpha   90.00
_cell.angle_beta   90.00
_cell.angle_gamma   90.00
#
_symmetry.space_group_name_H-M   'P 1'
#
loop_
_entity.id
_entity.type
_entity.pdbx_description
1 polymer ?
#
loop_
_entity_poly.entity_id
_entity_poly.type
_entity_poly.pdbx_seq_one_letter_code
_entity_poly.pdbx_strand_id
1 'polypeptide(L)'
;MANFFASRAATTEAFEFFFTEAECAPRSRALDYLGLDYYDPFVSHALRTPDFSDLEFKSRSISAHMLDVLACKWWDWHFLPEGMSAFCQYYSQAFPGMAVLIAENGMALRSRSNESGGEPRRDKITRSRYLEAHLMEVRRMLDAGVPLLGYLHWSLTDNYEWGSFTPRFGLYRIDYQHNLARLESDQMGDRPSQTYARLVKEMGLNSLSVNIP
;
A
#
# COMPACT_ATOMS: atom_id res chain seq x y z
N MET A 1 -5.61 -13.48 -6.26
CA MET A 1 -6.34 -14.65 -5.71
C MET A 1 -7.30 -14.29 -4.59
N ALA A 2 -6.97 -13.38 -3.66
CA ALA A 2 -7.89 -12.94 -2.60
C ALA A 2 -9.23 -12.41 -3.15
N ASN A 3 -9.21 -11.53 -4.16
CA ASN A 3 -10.44 -11.00 -4.76
C ASN A 3 -11.32 -12.04 -5.47
N PHE A 4 -10.77 -13.11 -6.05
CA PHE A 4 -11.56 -14.10 -6.79
C PHE A 4 -12.30 -15.09 -5.87
N PHE A 5 -11.70 -15.44 -4.72
CA PHE A 5 -12.37 -16.27 -3.72
C PHE A 5 -13.29 -15.43 -2.82
N ALA A 6 -12.89 -14.21 -2.46
CA ALA A 6 -13.75 -13.28 -1.70
C ALA A 6 -15.01 -12.91 -2.48
N SER A 7 -14.93 -12.68 -3.79
CA SER A 7 -16.11 -12.34 -4.61
C SER A 7 -17.12 -13.49 -4.75
N ARG A 8 -16.71 -14.75 -4.51
CA ARG A 8 -17.62 -15.91 -4.51
C ARG A 8 -18.20 -16.23 -3.14
N ALA A 9 -17.52 -15.86 -2.07
CA ALA A 9 -18.02 -15.97 -0.70
C ALA A 9 -18.85 -14.75 -0.27
N ALA A 10 -18.68 -13.61 -0.96
CA ALA A 10 -19.49 -12.42 -0.80
C ALA A 10 -20.83 -12.58 -1.53
N THR A 11 -21.69 -13.45 -1.01
CA THR A 11 -23.10 -13.47 -1.42
C THR A 11 -23.85 -12.37 -0.72
N THR A 12 -24.99 -11.95 -1.27
CA THR A 12 -25.85 -10.94 -0.65
C THR A 12 -26.29 -11.39 0.75
N GLU A 13 -26.50 -12.70 0.98
CA GLU A 13 -26.84 -13.22 2.31
C GLU A 13 -25.72 -13.01 3.33
N ALA A 14 -24.45 -13.16 2.93
CA ALA A 14 -23.32 -12.96 3.84
C ALA A 14 -23.19 -11.51 4.34
N PHE A 15 -23.79 -10.56 3.62
CA PHE A 15 -23.78 -9.14 3.94
C PHE A 15 -25.16 -8.59 4.32
N GLU A 16 -26.20 -9.43 4.37
CA GLU A 16 -27.59 -9.02 4.61
C GLU A 16 -27.73 -8.22 5.91
N PHE A 17 -27.08 -8.67 6.99
CA PHE A 17 -27.03 -7.94 8.25
C PHE A 17 -26.50 -6.51 8.09
N PHE A 18 -25.41 -6.33 7.34
CA PHE A 18 -24.81 -5.00 7.14
C PHE A 18 -25.72 -4.11 6.27
N PHE A 19 -26.40 -4.68 5.28
CA PHE A 19 -27.36 -3.94 4.46
C PHE A 19 -28.59 -3.54 5.27
N THR A 20 -29.15 -4.44 6.09
CA THR A 20 -30.30 -4.12 6.96
C THR A 20 -29.96 -3.04 7.98
N GLU A 21 -28.80 -3.10 8.62
CA GLU A 21 -28.36 -2.05 9.55
C GLU A 21 -28.13 -0.71 8.84
N ALA A 22 -27.57 -0.73 7.62
CA ALA A 22 -27.38 0.47 6.80
C ALA A 22 -28.71 1.10 6.36
N GLU A 23 -29.73 0.29 6.03
CA GLU A 23 -31.08 0.76 5.68
C GLU A 23 -31.84 1.32 6.89
N CYS A 24 -31.65 0.74 8.08
CA CYS A 24 -32.24 1.22 9.32
C CYS A 24 -31.53 2.47 9.89
N ALA A 25 -30.36 2.84 9.36
CA ALA A 25 -29.61 3.98 9.85
C ALA A 25 -30.40 5.29 9.62
N PRO A 26 -30.50 6.18 10.63
CA PRO A 26 -31.24 7.44 10.51
C PRO A 26 -30.56 8.48 9.60
N ARG A 27 -29.43 8.13 8.97
CA ARG A 27 -28.68 8.99 8.06
C ARG A 27 -29.12 8.73 6.62
N SER A 28 -29.17 9.78 5.81
CA SER A 28 -29.45 9.69 4.37
C SER A 28 -28.37 8.95 3.57
N ARG A 29 -27.21 8.69 4.18
CA ARG A 29 -26.09 7.94 3.58
C ARG A 29 -25.45 7.04 4.63
N ALA A 30 -25.19 5.79 4.24
CA ALA A 30 -24.56 4.79 5.12
C ALA A 30 -23.04 4.98 5.27
N LEU A 31 -22.38 5.66 4.32
CA LEU A 31 -20.93 5.85 4.28
C LEU A 31 -20.57 7.32 4.01
N ASP A 32 -19.54 7.81 4.71
CA ASP A 32 -19.08 9.20 4.60
C ASP A 32 -18.02 9.39 3.50
N TYR A 33 -17.18 8.39 3.27
CA TYR A 33 -16.10 8.40 2.25
C TYR A 33 -15.74 6.97 1.82
N LEU A 34 -14.91 6.86 0.77
CA LEU A 34 -14.36 5.59 0.29
C LEU A 34 -12.90 5.45 0.72
N GLY A 35 -12.56 4.36 1.40
CA GLY A 35 -11.16 3.98 1.67
C GLY A 35 -10.61 3.12 0.53
N LEU A 36 -9.40 3.43 0.08
CA LEU A 36 -8.73 2.69 -0.99
C LEU A 36 -7.29 2.35 -0.58
N ASP A 37 -6.99 1.06 -0.59
CA ASP A 37 -5.62 0.55 -0.43
C ASP A 37 -5.05 0.33 -1.82
N TYR A 38 -4.15 1.23 -2.23
CA TYR A 38 -3.50 1.14 -3.53
C TYR A 38 -2.06 0.68 -3.35
N TYR A 39 -1.82 -0.53 -3.81
CA TYR A 39 -0.51 -1.05 -4.09
C TYR A 39 -0.49 -1.49 -5.55
N ASP A 40 0.68 -1.77 -6.12
CA ASP A 40 0.79 -2.25 -7.51
C ASP A 40 -0.21 -3.38 -7.82
N PRO A 41 -0.78 -3.49 -9.04
CA PRO A 41 -1.85 -4.42 -9.31
C PRO A 41 -1.40 -5.85 -9.04
N PHE A 42 -1.93 -6.41 -7.96
CA PHE A 42 -1.94 -7.86 -7.66
C PHE A 42 -2.28 -8.74 -8.88
N VAL A 43 -2.90 -8.17 -9.92
CA VAL A 43 -3.34 -8.82 -11.15
C VAL A 43 -2.20 -9.10 -12.14
N SER A 44 -1.19 -8.22 -12.29
CA SER A 44 -0.08 -8.48 -13.23
C SER A 44 0.81 -9.63 -12.75
N HIS A 45 0.92 -9.83 -11.43
CA HIS A 45 1.66 -10.93 -10.82
C HIS A 45 0.87 -12.25 -10.72
N ALA A 46 -0.44 -12.23 -10.96
CA ALA A 46 -1.22 -13.46 -11.10
C ALA A 46 -0.93 -14.18 -12.43
N LEU A 47 -0.33 -13.48 -13.41
CA LEU A 47 -0.14 -13.94 -14.79
C LEU A 47 1.34 -14.07 -15.22
N ARG A 48 2.32 -13.85 -14.33
CA ARG A 48 3.75 -14.01 -14.66
C ARG A 48 4.14 -15.49 -14.71
N THR A 49 4.84 -15.91 -15.75
CA THR A 49 5.47 -17.24 -15.83
C THR A 49 6.66 -17.33 -14.86
N PRO A 50 6.79 -18.42 -14.07
CA PRO A 50 7.88 -18.58 -13.10
C PRO A 50 9.26 -18.57 -13.77
N ASP A 51 10.27 -18.01 -13.08
CA ASP A 51 11.66 -17.93 -13.54
C ASP A 51 12.56 -18.86 -12.70
N PHE A 52 13.69 -19.31 -13.27
CA PHE A 52 14.58 -20.29 -12.62
C PHE A 52 15.26 -19.75 -11.35
N SER A 53 15.33 -18.42 -11.18
CA SER A 53 15.82 -17.78 -9.94
C SER A 53 14.86 -17.93 -8.75
N ASP A 54 13.61 -18.32 -8.98
CA ASP A 54 12.60 -18.52 -7.94
C ASP A 54 12.78 -19.86 -7.21
N LEU A 55 13.62 -20.76 -7.75
CA LEU A 55 13.91 -22.09 -7.22
C LEU A 55 15.20 -22.09 -6.38
N GLU A 56 15.27 -21.29 -5.33
CA GLU A 56 16.26 -21.57 -4.27
C GLU A 56 15.79 -22.80 -3.47
N PHE A 57 16.32 -23.98 -3.82
CA PHE A 57 16.14 -25.21 -3.06
C PHE A 57 16.85 -25.12 -1.70
N LYS A 58 16.20 -24.50 -0.71
CA LYS A 58 16.51 -24.71 0.71
C LYS A 58 15.39 -25.54 1.33
N SER A 59 15.79 -26.66 1.94
CA SER A 59 14.96 -27.62 2.68
C SER A 59 14.03 -26.92 3.68
N ARG A 60 12.82 -26.56 3.23
CA ARG A 60 11.76 -25.97 4.05
C ARG A 60 10.42 -26.57 3.60
N SER A 61 9.52 -26.72 4.58
CA SER A 61 8.15 -27.20 4.39
C SER A 61 7.45 -26.54 3.18
N ILE A 62 6.61 -27.28 2.46
CA ILE A 62 5.81 -26.80 1.33
C ILE A 62 5.02 -25.52 1.70
N SER A 63 4.53 -25.42 2.94
CA SER A 63 3.82 -24.22 3.42
C SER A 63 4.74 -23.00 3.54
N ALA A 64 5.97 -23.18 3.99
CA ALA A 64 6.98 -22.12 4.05
C ALA A 64 7.45 -21.72 2.64
N HIS A 65 7.53 -22.68 1.72
CA HIS A 65 7.81 -22.39 0.31
C HIS A 65 6.68 -21.59 -0.34
N MET A 66 5.41 -21.90 -0.05
CA MET A 66 4.28 -21.10 -0.54
C MET A 66 4.27 -19.68 0.04
N LEU A 67 4.61 -19.52 1.32
CA LEU A 67 4.74 -18.21 1.96
C LEU A 67 5.92 -17.42 1.39
N ASP A 68 7.07 -18.07 1.18
CA ASP A 68 8.23 -17.45 0.53
C ASP A 68 7.88 -17.07 -0.91
N VAL A 69 7.22 -17.91 -1.69
CA VAL A 69 6.75 -17.57 -3.05
C VAL A 69 5.74 -16.42 -3.03
N LEU A 70 4.90 -16.28 -1.99
CA LEU A 70 3.99 -15.15 -1.85
C LEU A 70 4.72 -13.87 -1.39
N ALA A 71 5.66 -13.98 -0.47
CA ALA A 71 6.49 -12.88 0.02
C ALA A 71 7.42 -12.38 -1.09
N CYS A 72 8.15 -13.30 -1.77
CA CYS A 72 8.29 -13.44 -3.22
C CYS A 72 7.83 -12.25 -4.07
N LYS A 73 6.54 -11.96 -3.96
CA LYS A 73 5.77 -11.15 -4.89
C LYS A 73 5.67 -9.69 -4.50
N TRP A 74 6.07 -9.29 -3.28
CA TRP A 74 5.89 -7.89 -2.81
C TRP A 74 6.96 -6.92 -3.35
N TRP A 75 8.10 -7.43 -3.82
CA TRP A 75 9.22 -6.62 -4.30
C TRP A 75 9.34 -6.51 -5.83
N ASP A 76 8.57 -7.31 -6.57
CA ASP A 76 8.53 -7.29 -8.04
C ASP A 76 7.44 -6.35 -8.60
N TRP A 77 6.76 -5.62 -7.71
CA TRP A 77 5.68 -4.71 -8.05
C TRP A 77 6.06 -3.71 -9.13
N HIS A 78 5.25 -3.55 -10.17
CA HIS A 78 5.49 -2.51 -11.17
C HIS A 78 5.29 -1.13 -10.54
N PHE A 79 6.21 -0.23 -10.87
CA PHE A 79 6.10 1.15 -10.45
C PHE A 79 5.11 1.87 -11.37
N LEU A 80 3.83 1.94 -10.99
CA LEU A 80 2.74 2.56 -11.78
C LEU A 80 1.94 3.61 -10.97
N PRO A 81 2.51 4.81 -10.74
CA PRO A 81 1.83 5.88 -9.99
C PRO A 81 0.48 6.29 -10.59
N GLU A 82 0.37 6.35 -11.92
CA GLU A 82 -0.82 6.82 -12.64
C GLU A 82 -2.03 5.89 -12.44
N GLY A 83 -1.77 4.62 -12.09
CA GLY A 83 -2.83 3.66 -11.77
C GLY A 83 -3.62 4.12 -10.54
N MET A 84 -2.95 4.65 -9.51
CA MET A 84 -3.60 5.20 -8.31
C MET A 84 -4.60 6.29 -8.70
N SER A 85 -4.18 7.20 -9.58
CA SER A 85 -5.05 8.28 -10.06
C SER A 85 -6.23 7.77 -10.85
N ALA A 86 -6.04 6.77 -11.71
CA ALA A 86 -7.13 6.16 -12.46
C ALA A 86 -8.19 5.54 -11.52
N PHE A 87 -7.76 4.82 -10.47
CA PHE A 87 -8.68 4.22 -9.50
C PHE A 87 -9.43 5.28 -8.67
N CYS A 88 -8.72 6.27 -8.13
CA CYS A 88 -9.36 7.35 -7.36
C CYS A 88 -10.39 8.11 -8.21
N GLN A 89 -10.05 8.43 -9.45
CA GLN A 89 -10.98 9.08 -10.38
C GLN A 89 -12.19 8.20 -10.67
N TYR A 90 -11.98 6.94 -11.02
CA TYR A 90 -13.07 5.99 -11.30
C TYR A 90 -14.05 5.88 -10.13
N TYR A 91 -13.55 5.66 -8.90
CA TYR A 91 -14.41 5.51 -7.73
C TYR A 91 -15.11 6.80 -7.33
N SER A 92 -14.45 7.95 -7.47
CA SER A 92 -15.10 9.25 -7.22
C SER A 92 -16.26 9.53 -8.20
N GLN A 93 -16.17 9.05 -9.44
CA GLN A 93 -17.22 9.18 -10.46
C GLN A 93 -18.34 8.15 -10.26
N ALA A 94 -17.99 6.91 -9.90
CA ALA A 94 -18.94 5.84 -9.62
C ALA A 94 -19.78 6.11 -8.36
N PHE A 95 -19.23 6.85 -7.40
CA PHE A 95 -19.90 7.22 -6.14
C PHE A 95 -19.88 8.74 -5.92
N PRO A 96 -20.71 9.51 -6.64
CA PRO A 96 -20.73 10.97 -6.53
C PRO A 96 -20.95 11.45 -5.09
N GLY A 97 -20.22 12.51 -4.71
CA GLY A 97 -20.29 13.10 -3.38
C GLY A 97 -19.62 12.29 -2.27
N MET A 98 -18.90 11.21 -2.58
CA MET A 98 -17.99 10.56 -1.63
C MET A 98 -16.55 10.96 -1.93
N ALA A 99 -15.86 11.46 -0.91
CA ALA A 99 -14.44 11.66 -0.99
C ALA A 99 -13.69 10.31 -0.96
N VAL A 100 -12.50 10.26 -1.54
CA VAL A 100 -11.63 9.08 -1.54
C VAL A 100 -10.45 9.30 -0.60
N LEU A 101 -10.30 8.43 0.39
CA LEU A 101 -9.12 8.32 1.24
C LEU A 101 -8.21 7.25 0.65
N ILE A 102 -6.98 7.62 0.30
CA ILE A 102 -5.93 6.64 0.00
C ILE A 102 -5.45 6.13 1.37
N ALA A 103 -6.07 5.05 1.83
CA ALA A 103 -5.94 4.53 3.19
C ALA A 103 -4.62 3.78 3.37
N GLU A 104 -4.12 3.16 2.31
CA GLU A 104 -2.78 2.61 2.26
C GLU A 104 -2.15 2.79 0.88
N ASN A 105 -0.90 3.26 0.87
CA ASN A 105 -0.01 3.22 -0.29
C ASN A 105 1.43 3.08 0.19
N GLY A 106 2.21 2.20 -0.44
CA GLY A 106 3.56 1.94 0.04
C GLY A 106 4.36 0.99 -0.83
N MET A 107 5.66 0.89 -0.53
CA MET A 107 6.58 0.03 -1.26
C MET A 107 7.45 -0.76 -0.29
N ALA A 108 7.39 -2.09 -0.42
CA ALA A 108 8.27 -3.00 0.29
C ALA A 108 9.67 -3.01 -0.32
N LEU A 109 10.67 -3.05 0.56
CA LEU A 109 11.99 -3.56 0.25
C LEU A 109 12.20 -4.91 0.93
N ARG A 110 12.97 -5.79 0.31
CA ARG A 110 13.33 -7.09 0.90
C ARG A 110 14.57 -6.91 1.78
N SER A 111 14.41 -7.21 3.07
CA SER A 111 15.55 -7.34 3.99
C SER A 111 15.78 -8.81 4.27
N ARG A 112 17.02 -9.27 4.25
CA ARG A 112 17.34 -10.61 4.79
C ARG A 112 17.08 -10.57 6.29
N SER A 113 16.38 -11.57 6.81
CA SER A 113 15.87 -11.58 8.20
C SER A 113 16.96 -11.63 9.27
N ASN A 114 18.23 -11.63 8.87
CA ASN A 114 19.41 -11.85 9.69
C ASN A 114 20.63 -10.97 9.31
N GLU A 115 20.51 -10.03 8.35
CA GLU A 115 21.64 -9.19 7.93
C GLU A 115 21.28 -7.69 8.00
N SER A 116 22.28 -6.85 8.28
CA SER A 116 22.15 -5.39 8.28
C SER A 116 21.96 -4.80 6.87
N GLY A 117 22.02 -5.63 5.83
CA GLY A 117 21.93 -5.27 4.41
C GLY A 117 20.62 -5.68 3.76
N GLY A 118 20.10 -4.80 2.90
CA GLY A 118 18.96 -5.08 2.03
C GLY A 118 19.39 -5.54 0.64
N GLU A 119 18.44 -6.14 -0.08
CA GLU A 119 18.58 -6.32 -1.52
C GLU A 119 17.85 -5.18 -2.24
N PRO A 120 18.50 -4.50 -3.20
CA PRO A 120 17.80 -3.51 -4.02
C PRO A 120 16.71 -4.22 -4.83
N ARG A 121 15.60 -3.51 -5.06
CA ARG A 121 14.58 -3.96 -6.01
C ARG A 121 15.18 -4.10 -7.41
N ARG A 122 14.59 -4.98 -8.21
CA ARG A 122 15.00 -5.20 -9.60
C ARG A 122 14.91 -3.93 -10.45
N ASP A 123 13.88 -3.12 -10.21
CA ASP A 123 13.65 -1.82 -10.87
C ASP A 123 14.54 -0.69 -10.33
N LYS A 124 15.30 -0.95 -9.25
CA LYS A 124 16.16 0.00 -8.54
C LYS A 124 15.41 1.22 -7.98
N ILE A 125 14.09 1.17 -7.89
CA ILE A 125 13.30 2.25 -7.31
C ILE A 125 13.49 2.26 -5.80
N THR A 126 13.80 3.44 -5.26
CA THR A 126 13.89 3.68 -3.82
C THR A 126 12.52 4.08 -3.26
N ARG A 127 12.32 3.96 -1.95
CA ARG A 127 11.05 4.33 -1.33
C ARG A 127 10.82 5.84 -1.41
N SER A 128 11.87 6.63 -1.30
CA SER A 128 11.83 8.06 -1.60
C SER A 128 11.33 8.35 -3.02
N ARG A 129 11.86 7.64 -4.04
CA ARG A 129 11.42 7.83 -5.43
C ARG A 129 9.97 7.39 -5.64
N TYR A 130 9.57 6.33 -4.96
CA TYR A 130 8.19 5.84 -4.97
C TYR A 130 7.22 6.89 -4.41
N LEU A 131 7.54 7.43 -3.24
CA LEU A 131 6.80 8.49 -2.57
C LEU A 131 6.68 9.74 -3.44
N GLU A 132 7.79 10.20 -4.03
CA GLU A 132 7.79 11.36 -4.92
C GLU A 132 6.77 11.22 -6.05
N ALA A 133 6.75 10.08 -6.73
CA ALA A 133 5.87 9.91 -7.87
C ALA A 133 4.39 9.76 -7.47
N HIS A 134 4.08 9.00 -6.42
CA HIS A 134 2.69 8.84 -5.96
C HIS A 134 2.15 10.15 -5.39
N LEU A 135 2.95 10.88 -4.63
CA LEU A 135 2.53 12.19 -4.12
C LEU A 135 2.40 13.22 -5.26
N MET A 136 3.23 13.17 -6.30
CA MET A 136 2.99 13.98 -7.51
C MET A 136 1.62 13.69 -8.13
N GLU A 137 1.21 12.42 -8.20
CA GLU A 137 -0.12 12.04 -8.68
C GLU A 137 -1.25 12.52 -7.73
N VAL A 138 -1.04 12.48 -6.41
CA VAL A 138 -1.96 13.12 -5.44
C VAL A 138 -2.11 14.61 -5.74
N ARG A 139 -1.01 15.32 -6.00
CA ARG A 139 -1.08 16.74 -6.36
C ARG A 139 -1.86 16.97 -7.65
N ARG A 140 -1.61 16.18 -8.69
CA ARG A 140 -2.35 16.27 -9.96
C ARG A 140 -3.84 16.04 -9.77
N MET A 141 -4.22 15.07 -8.94
CA MET A 141 -5.62 14.79 -8.62
C MET A 141 -6.29 15.94 -7.87
N LEU A 142 -5.61 16.53 -6.88
CA LEU A 142 -6.10 17.72 -6.18
C LEU A 142 -6.29 18.89 -7.15
N ASP A 143 -5.32 19.15 -8.03
CA ASP A 143 -5.40 20.21 -9.04
C ASP A 143 -6.51 19.95 -10.08
N ALA A 144 -6.84 18.68 -10.33
CA ALA A 144 -7.94 18.27 -11.21
C ALA A 144 -9.32 18.24 -10.51
N GLY A 145 -9.39 18.56 -9.20
CA GLY A 145 -10.65 18.58 -8.45
C GLY A 145 -11.20 17.20 -8.05
N VAL A 146 -10.36 16.16 -8.06
CA VAL A 146 -10.75 14.85 -7.50
C VAL A 146 -10.97 15.02 -5.99
N PRO A 147 -12.11 14.57 -5.42
CA PRO A 147 -12.42 14.77 -4.01
C PRO A 147 -11.60 13.82 -3.13
N LEU A 148 -10.33 14.14 -2.89
CA LEU A 148 -9.47 13.36 -2.01
C LEU A 148 -9.66 13.80 -0.55
N LEU A 149 -9.86 12.84 0.33
CA LEU A 149 -9.90 13.07 1.78
C LEU A 149 -8.48 13.13 2.37
N GLY A 150 -7.56 12.32 1.83
CA GLY A 150 -6.19 12.25 2.32
C GLY A 150 -5.39 11.11 1.71
N TYR A 151 -4.14 11.04 2.13
CA TYR A 151 -3.18 10.01 1.76
C TYR A 151 -2.44 9.50 3.00
N LEU A 152 -2.39 8.19 3.15
CA LEU A 152 -1.70 7.52 4.24
C LEU A 152 -0.65 6.57 3.67
N HIS A 153 0.62 6.83 4.02
CA HIS A 153 1.72 5.94 3.65
C HIS A 153 1.72 4.69 4.55
N TRP A 154 1.68 3.52 3.92
CA TRP A 154 1.98 2.26 4.58
C TRP A 154 3.49 1.97 4.49
N SER A 155 4.23 2.04 5.59
CA SER A 155 3.82 2.28 6.98
C SER A 155 4.72 3.29 7.66
N LEU A 156 4.32 3.78 8.84
CA LEU A 156 5.16 4.69 9.63
C LEU A 156 6.49 4.03 10.01
N THR A 157 6.46 2.80 10.48
CA THR A 157 7.64 2.01 10.86
C THR A 157 7.56 0.63 10.25
N ASP A 158 8.70 -0.05 10.12
CA ASP A 158 8.67 -1.49 9.86
C ASP A 158 7.78 -2.20 10.89
N ASN A 159 7.03 -3.19 10.42
CA ASN A 159 6.07 -3.93 11.20
C ASN A 159 6.17 -5.44 10.89
N TYR A 160 5.30 -6.21 11.55
CA TYR A 160 5.12 -7.62 11.26
C TYR A 160 4.13 -7.77 10.11
N GLU A 161 4.62 -8.18 8.94
CA GLU A 161 3.82 -8.27 7.73
C GLU A 161 3.35 -9.72 7.52
N TRP A 162 2.12 -10.00 7.94
CA TRP A 162 1.36 -11.24 7.71
C TRP A 162 2.14 -12.56 7.81
N GLY A 163 3.00 -12.71 8.82
CA GLY A 163 3.81 -13.92 8.98
C GLY A 163 5.32 -13.68 8.95
N SER A 164 5.75 -12.47 8.61
CA SER A 164 7.16 -12.20 8.36
C SER A 164 7.61 -10.80 8.76
N PHE A 165 8.79 -10.72 9.35
CA PHE A 165 9.58 -9.49 9.44
C PHE A 165 10.61 -9.44 8.31
N THR A 166 10.43 -10.08 7.16
CA THR A 166 11.34 -9.91 6.02
C THR A 166 11.01 -8.62 5.24
N PRO A 167 9.73 -8.31 4.98
CA PRO A 167 9.35 -7.13 4.20
C PRO A 167 9.42 -5.85 5.04
N ARG A 168 9.80 -4.76 4.38
CA ARG A 168 10.08 -3.46 5.01
C ARG A 168 9.33 -2.37 4.27
N PHE A 169 8.24 -1.88 4.85
CA PHE A 169 7.41 -0.79 4.31
C PHE A 169 7.66 0.55 5.01
N GLY A 170 8.35 0.55 6.15
CA GLY A 170 8.45 1.69 7.04
C GLY A 170 9.11 2.92 6.44
N LEU A 171 8.59 4.10 6.78
CA LEU A 171 9.34 5.35 6.67
C LEU A 171 10.54 5.37 7.63
N TYR A 172 10.41 4.66 8.74
CA TYR A 172 11.50 4.38 9.66
C TYR A 172 11.77 2.89 9.76
N ARG A 173 13.04 2.53 9.69
CA ARG A 173 13.48 1.15 9.90
C ARG A 173 13.47 0.81 11.38
N ILE A 174 13.10 -0.42 11.75
CA ILE A 174 13.23 -0.93 13.12
C ILE A 174 14.42 -1.90 13.21
N ASP A 175 15.29 -1.68 14.20
CA ASP A 175 16.37 -2.61 14.51
C ASP A 175 15.86 -3.82 15.31
N TYR A 176 15.32 -4.80 14.60
CA TYR A 176 14.84 -6.05 15.21
C TYR A 176 15.94 -6.91 15.86
N GLN A 177 17.22 -6.61 15.63
CA GLN A 177 18.32 -7.46 16.06
C GLN A 177 18.90 -7.04 17.40
N HIS A 178 18.99 -5.73 17.66
CA HIS A 178 19.71 -5.23 18.85
C HIS A 178 18.77 -4.68 19.91
N ASN A 179 18.01 -3.64 19.58
CA ASN A 179 17.36 -2.82 20.61
C ASN A 179 16.01 -2.22 20.18
N LEU A 180 15.44 -2.64 19.04
CA LEU A 180 14.21 -2.10 18.47
C LEU A 180 14.28 -0.58 18.23
N ALA A 181 15.48 -0.03 18.09
CA ALA A 181 15.65 1.38 17.79
C ALA A 181 15.01 1.71 16.43
N ARG A 182 14.41 2.89 16.38
CA ARG A 182 13.91 3.48 15.16
C ARG A 182 15.05 4.19 14.43
N LEU A 183 15.30 3.79 13.20
CA LEU A 183 16.38 4.32 12.36
C LEU A 183 15.77 5.10 11.18
N GLU A 184 16.32 6.28 10.90
CA GLU A 184 15.81 7.16 9.82
C GLU A 184 16.15 6.65 8.42
N SER A 185 17.23 5.89 8.30
CA SER A 185 17.64 5.27 7.06
C SER A 185 17.17 3.82 6.99
N ASP A 186 16.68 3.43 5.82
CA ASP A 186 16.39 2.04 5.52
C ASP A 186 17.69 1.23 5.28
N GLN A 187 17.53 -0.05 5.00
CA GLN A 187 18.63 -0.99 4.80
C GLN A 187 19.47 -0.74 3.54
N MET A 188 19.05 0.18 2.66
CA MET A 188 19.79 0.64 1.48
C MET A 188 20.39 2.05 1.67
N GLY A 189 20.18 2.66 2.85
CA GLY A 189 20.62 4.02 3.16
C GLY A 189 19.66 5.11 2.68
N ASP A 190 18.51 4.75 2.08
CA ASP A 190 17.47 5.72 1.71
C ASP A 190 16.80 6.29 2.96
N ARG A 191 16.34 7.53 2.90
CA ARG A 191 15.73 8.27 4.02
C ARG A 191 14.29 8.68 3.69
N PRO A 192 13.37 7.70 3.53
CA PRO A 192 12.02 7.97 3.06
C PRO A 192 11.21 8.86 4.01
N SER A 193 11.45 8.79 5.32
CA SER A 193 10.84 9.69 6.31
C SER A 193 11.14 11.17 6.03
N GLN A 194 12.39 11.49 5.70
CA GLN A 194 12.81 12.86 5.37
C GLN A 194 12.19 13.33 4.05
N THR A 195 12.17 12.45 3.03
CA THR A 195 11.50 12.71 1.76
C THR A 195 10.01 12.99 1.96
N TYR A 196 9.32 12.14 2.73
CA TYR A 196 7.88 12.30 3.00
C TYR A 196 7.59 13.61 3.74
N ALA A 197 8.36 13.93 4.78
CA ALA A 197 8.21 15.18 5.53
C ALA A 197 8.43 16.42 4.65
N ARG A 198 9.43 16.37 3.76
CA ARG A 198 9.69 17.43 2.77
C ARG A 198 8.52 17.60 1.81
N LEU A 199 8.01 16.51 1.22
CA LEU A 199 6.90 16.55 0.27
C LEU A 199 5.62 17.10 0.91
N VAL A 200 5.27 16.66 2.12
CA VAL A 200 4.11 17.18 2.87
C VAL A 200 4.22 18.69 3.08
N LYS A 201 5.43 19.18 3.40
CA LYS A 201 5.70 20.62 3.56
C LYS A 201 5.59 21.38 2.24
N GLU A 202 6.19 20.86 1.16
CA GLU A 202 6.18 21.46 -0.18
C GLU A 202 4.77 21.57 -0.78
N MET A 203 3.92 20.58 -0.52
CA MET A 203 2.55 20.60 -1.03
C MET A 203 1.64 21.60 -0.33
N GLY A 204 2.06 22.19 0.80
CA GLY A 204 1.25 23.16 1.53
C GLY A 204 -0.04 22.59 2.11
N LEU A 205 -0.13 21.26 2.30
CA LEU A 205 -1.35 20.57 2.76
C LEU A 205 -1.78 20.96 4.18
N ASN A 206 -0.98 21.74 4.91
CA ASN A 206 -1.33 22.33 6.19
C ASN A 206 -2.47 23.38 6.12
N SER A 207 -3.01 23.67 4.92
CA SER A 207 -3.95 24.78 4.70
C SER A 207 -5.20 24.46 3.87
N LEU A 208 -5.41 23.20 3.45
CA LEU A 208 -6.59 22.83 2.69
C LEU A 208 -7.75 22.47 3.62
N SER A 209 -8.64 23.43 3.86
CA SER A 209 -9.96 23.18 4.42
C SER A 209 -10.78 22.36 3.43
N VAL A 210 -10.85 21.05 3.62
CA VAL A 210 -11.85 20.23 2.94
C VAL A 210 -13.18 20.53 3.61
N ASN A 211 -14.07 21.25 2.92
CA ASN A 211 -15.46 21.34 3.34
C ASN A 211 -16.09 19.97 3.11
N ILE A 212 -16.08 19.14 4.15
CA ILE A 212 -16.88 17.92 4.18
C ILE A 212 -18.34 18.38 4.42
N PRO A 213 -19.26 18.12 3.48
CA PRO A 213 -20.67 18.51 3.63
C PRO A 213 -21.36 17.77 4.79
#